data_AF-A0A235IXD6-F1
#
_entry.id   AF-A0A235IXD6-F1
#
_cell.length_a   1.000
_cell.length_b   1.000
_cell.length_c   1.000
_cell.angle_alpha   90.00
_cell.angle_beta   90.00
_cell.angle_gamma   90.00
#
_symmetry.space_group_name_H-M   'P 1'
#
loop_
_entity.id
_entity.type
_entity.pdbx_description
1 polymer ?
#
loop_
_entity_poly.entity_id
_entity_poly.type
_entity_poly.pdbx_seq_one_letter_code
_entity_poly.pdbx_strand_id
1 'polypeptide(L)'
;MNRCAFPSCTNAIIDSSTNNNIILGEVCHICAQNPGGLRYNAQQTSEERHSFENLILLCKNHHKVIDAKENLHKYTVEYLTCIKADREENARKAEIEVSALSDSLVAELQKTMESQLRTTVYMDFHGAQLKAGGEGGSHGGAGGEGGIINIVGVTPAGFHEPIDVHGREGQVPGGGGGGGGLATYRGRPADVDDLENGLQISAIFLANAIQVQGLFSVLGGGWAYYEVPSLPYNLQLNLLCVVETGTIPINTLLRIDYSVKDAEGHTALVSHYDLPISQTTAQIRRWSVPLFLSLKINCIGIWRIMVSSGSLPLASHDIEFRLVG
;
A
#
# COMPACT_ATOMS: atom_id res chain seq x y z
N MET A 1 0.81 10.66 -33.19
CA MET A 1 0.98 10.29 -31.77
C MET A 1 1.58 8.88 -31.65
N ASN A 2 1.99 8.45 -30.44
CA ASN A 2 2.72 7.20 -30.16
C ASN A 2 4.15 7.11 -30.74
N ARG A 3 5.02 8.08 -30.43
CA ARG A 3 6.46 7.99 -30.73
C ARG A 3 7.29 8.71 -29.68
N CYS A 4 8.53 8.25 -29.52
CA CYS A 4 9.58 8.86 -28.72
C CYS A 4 9.69 10.37 -28.95
N ALA A 5 9.93 11.14 -27.89
CA ALA A 5 10.14 12.57 -27.99
C ALA A 5 11.46 12.95 -28.70
N PHE A 6 12.46 12.06 -28.68
CA PHE A 6 13.77 12.35 -29.26
C PHE A 6 13.69 12.70 -30.76
N PRO A 7 14.40 13.75 -31.23
CA PRO A 7 14.34 14.18 -32.62
C PRO A 7 14.66 13.05 -33.61
N SER A 8 13.90 12.97 -34.69
CA SER A 8 14.06 11.95 -35.75
C SER A 8 13.86 10.49 -35.30
N CYS A 9 13.41 10.23 -34.06
CA CYS A 9 13.09 8.89 -33.61
C CYS A 9 11.69 8.47 -34.08
N THR A 10 11.60 7.30 -34.71
CA THR A 10 10.34 6.72 -35.19
C THR A 10 9.80 5.62 -34.31
N ASN A 11 10.52 5.25 -33.23
CA ASN A 11 10.12 4.18 -32.33
C ASN A 11 8.79 4.51 -31.63
N ALA A 12 7.89 3.53 -31.66
CA ALA A 12 6.64 3.59 -30.91
C ALA A 12 6.91 3.49 -29.40
N ILE A 13 6.07 4.16 -28.63
CA ILE A 13 6.06 4.09 -27.16
C ILE A 13 5.10 3.01 -26.67
N ILE A 14 4.10 2.68 -27.49
CA ILE A 14 3.12 1.63 -27.23
C ILE A 14 3.11 0.71 -28.43
N ASP A 15 3.16 -0.59 -28.18
CA ASP A 15 2.90 -1.60 -29.19
C ASP A 15 1.43 -2.01 -29.17
N SER A 16 0.67 -1.48 -30.12
CA SER A 16 -0.74 -1.80 -30.31
C SER A 16 -0.98 -3.10 -31.09
N SER A 17 0.08 -3.84 -31.48
CA SER A 17 -0.06 -5.12 -32.20
C SER A 17 -0.50 -6.27 -31.29
N THR A 18 -0.40 -6.09 -29.98
CA THR A 18 -0.83 -7.06 -28.98
C THR A 18 -2.12 -6.59 -28.32
N ASN A 19 -3.04 -7.53 -28.00
CA ASN A 19 -4.33 -7.21 -27.35
C ASN A 19 -4.23 -6.45 -26.02
N ASN A 20 -3.02 -6.35 -25.44
CA ASN A 20 -2.76 -5.72 -24.15
C ASN A 20 -2.00 -4.39 -24.26
N ASN A 21 -1.80 -3.82 -25.45
CA ASN A 21 -1.17 -2.50 -25.65
C ASN A 21 0.13 -2.31 -24.83
N ILE A 22 1.17 -3.08 -25.14
CA ILE A 22 2.41 -3.13 -24.34
C ILE A 22 3.14 -1.78 -24.41
N ILE A 23 3.49 -1.22 -23.26
CA ILE A 23 4.28 0.01 -23.16
C ILE A 23 5.78 -0.32 -23.40
N LEU A 24 6.33 0.24 -24.48
CA LEU A 24 7.74 0.12 -24.87
C LEU A 24 8.58 1.34 -24.46
N GLY A 25 7.95 2.47 -24.18
CA GLY A 25 8.60 3.70 -23.73
C GLY A 25 8.74 3.83 -22.23
N GLU A 26 9.53 4.82 -21.82
CA GLU A 26 9.82 5.14 -20.43
C GLU A 26 9.62 6.64 -20.23
N VAL A 27 8.97 6.98 -19.11
CA VAL A 27 8.88 8.35 -18.63
C VAL A 27 10.17 8.66 -17.89
N CYS A 28 10.82 9.73 -18.31
CA CYS A 28 12.17 10.09 -17.89
C CYS A 28 12.14 11.48 -17.25
N HIS A 29 12.94 11.66 -16.20
CA HIS A 29 13.11 12.98 -15.59
C HIS A 29 14.11 13.82 -16.40
N ILE A 30 13.77 15.08 -16.65
CA ILE A 30 14.71 16.04 -17.26
C ILE A 30 15.78 16.42 -16.23
N CYS A 31 15.35 16.84 -15.04
CA CYS A 31 16.20 17.04 -13.86
C CYS A 31 16.06 15.83 -12.92
N ALA A 32 17.17 15.22 -12.52
CA ALA A 32 17.13 14.03 -11.67
C ALA A 32 16.37 14.25 -10.35
N GLN A 33 15.72 13.16 -9.92
CA GLN A 33 14.93 13.15 -8.69
C GLN A 33 15.80 13.24 -7.42
N ASN A 34 16.93 12.52 -7.39
CA ASN A 34 17.75 12.40 -6.19
C ASN A 34 19.02 13.25 -6.25
N PRO A 35 19.50 13.80 -5.12
CA PRO A 35 20.81 14.42 -5.03
C PRO A 35 21.91 13.49 -5.59
N GLY A 36 22.78 14.03 -6.45
CA GLY A 36 23.83 13.27 -7.13
C GLY A 36 23.40 12.58 -8.44
N GLY A 37 22.12 12.68 -8.81
CA GLY A 37 21.64 12.28 -10.14
C GLY A 37 22.03 13.27 -11.24
N LEU A 38 21.89 12.84 -12.49
CA LEU A 38 22.20 13.67 -13.66
C LEU A 38 21.28 14.88 -13.75
N ARG A 39 21.85 16.06 -13.95
CA ARG A 39 21.08 17.32 -14.06
C ARG A 39 20.28 17.65 -12.80
N TYR A 40 20.66 17.12 -11.63
CA TYR A 40 20.00 17.45 -10.36
C TYR A 40 20.10 18.95 -10.08
N ASN A 41 18.95 19.59 -9.85
CA ASN A 41 18.88 20.99 -9.43
C ASN A 41 18.46 21.08 -7.95
N ALA A 42 19.37 21.59 -7.11
CA ALA A 42 19.14 21.76 -5.68
C ALA A 42 18.12 22.88 -5.35
N GLN A 43 17.88 23.80 -6.29
CA GLN A 43 16.91 24.89 -6.12
C GLN A 43 15.48 24.50 -6.52
N GLN A 44 15.29 23.32 -7.13
CA GLN A 44 13.98 22.83 -7.55
C GLN A 44 13.18 22.32 -6.35
N THR A 45 11.91 22.75 -6.23
CA THR A 45 11.03 22.26 -5.15
C THR A 45 10.63 20.79 -5.37
N SER A 46 10.01 20.18 -4.37
CA SER A 46 9.48 18.81 -4.51
C SER A 46 8.41 18.75 -5.60
N GLU A 47 7.50 19.72 -5.60
CA GLU A 47 6.38 19.84 -6.54
C GLU A 47 6.88 20.02 -7.97
N GLU A 48 7.88 20.88 -8.19
CA GLU A 48 8.48 21.10 -9.50
C GLU A 48 9.20 19.85 -10.01
N ARG A 49 9.83 19.09 -9.12
CA ARG A 49 10.55 17.85 -9.45
C ARG A 49 9.62 16.74 -9.92
N HIS A 50 8.40 16.70 -9.37
CA HIS A 50 7.33 15.79 -9.74
C HIS A 50 6.35 16.39 -10.77
N SER A 51 6.62 17.59 -11.27
CA SER A 51 5.71 18.21 -12.24
C SER A 51 5.80 17.54 -13.60
N PHE A 52 4.70 17.56 -14.36
CA PHE A 52 4.67 17.14 -15.76
C PHE A 52 5.70 17.86 -16.63
N GLU A 53 6.07 19.09 -16.26
CA GLU A 53 7.09 19.89 -16.93
C GLU A 53 8.49 19.25 -16.82
N ASN A 54 8.76 18.52 -15.75
CA ASN A 54 10.03 17.83 -15.54
C ASN A 54 10.08 16.42 -16.17
N LEU A 55 9.03 16.00 -16.90
CA LEU A 55 8.91 14.65 -17.46
C LEU A 55 8.93 14.66 -19.00
N ILE A 56 9.69 13.74 -19.58
CA ILE A 56 9.79 13.52 -21.03
C ILE A 56 9.62 12.03 -21.35
N LEU A 57 8.88 11.72 -22.42
CA LEU A 57 8.58 10.34 -22.83
C LEU A 57 9.54 9.87 -23.94
N LEU A 58 10.35 8.86 -23.64
CA LEU A 58 11.41 8.36 -24.55
C LEU A 58 11.30 6.85 -24.75
N CYS A 59 11.89 6.33 -25.83
CA CYS A 59 12.10 4.89 -25.95
C CYS A 59 13.32 4.46 -25.12
N LYS A 60 13.39 3.17 -24.74
CA LYS A 60 14.49 2.60 -23.94
C LYS A 60 15.89 2.97 -24.44
N ASN A 61 16.07 3.01 -25.76
CA ASN A 61 17.35 3.36 -26.37
C ASN A 61 17.75 4.81 -26.07
N HIS A 62 16.84 5.76 -26.29
CA HIS A 62 17.15 7.17 -26.06
C HIS A 62 17.21 7.51 -24.58
N HIS A 63 16.37 6.90 -23.74
CA HIS A 63 16.47 7.01 -22.29
C HIS A 63 17.89 6.64 -21.81
N LYS A 64 18.39 5.46 -22.22
CA LYS A 64 19.75 5.02 -21.87
C LYS A 64 20.84 5.94 -22.41
N VAL A 65 20.66 6.53 -23.60
CA VAL A 65 21.64 7.46 -24.20
C VAL A 65 21.71 8.79 -23.45
N ILE A 66 20.57 9.34 -23.04
CA ILE A 66 20.54 10.63 -22.32
C ILE A 66 21.02 10.52 -20.86
N ASP A 67 20.92 9.32 -20.29
CA ASP A 67 21.32 9.01 -18.91
C ASP A 67 22.73 8.43 -18.79
N ALA A 68 23.49 8.39 -19.90
CA ALA A 68 24.92 8.15 -19.86
C ALA A 68 25.65 9.40 -19.36
N LYS A 69 26.46 9.26 -18.29
CA LYS A 69 27.24 10.36 -17.68
C LYS A 69 28.11 11.09 -18.71
N GLU A 70 28.64 10.34 -19.66
CA GLU A 70 29.49 10.83 -20.74
C GLU A 70 28.76 11.83 -21.64
N ASN A 71 27.43 11.71 -21.75
CA ASN A 71 26.60 12.54 -22.62
C ASN A 71 25.95 13.74 -21.91
N LEU A 72 26.22 13.95 -20.62
CA LEU A 72 25.60 15.02 -19.83
C LEU A 72 25.81 16.41 -20.44
N HIS A 73 26.99 16.66 -21.00
CA HIS A 73 27.33 17.92 -21.66
C HIS A 73 26.53 18.18 -22.95
N LYS A 74 26.01 17.11 -23.57
CA LYS A 74 25.24 17.15 -24.82
C LYS A 74 23.74 17.21 -24.57
N TYR A 75 23.25 16.53 -23.55
CA TYR A 75 21.84 16.49 -23.17
C TYR A 75 21.63 17.32 -21.91
N THR A 76 21.67 18.64 -22.07
CA THR A 76 21.39 19.60 -21.00
C THR A 76 19.89 19.69 -20.71
N VAL A 77 19.52 20.29 -19.57
CA VAL A 77 18.12 20.53 -19.19
C VAL A 77 17.41 21.30 -20.29
N GLU A 78 18.02 22.38 -20.78
CA GLU A 78 17.46 23.27 -21.81
C GLU A 78 17.19 22.51 -23.11
N TYR A 79 18.12 21.64 -23.51
CA TYR A 79 17.97 20.85 -24.72
C TYR A 79 16.84 19.82 -24.60
N LEU A 80 16.73 19.13 -23.47
CA LEU A 80 15.65 18.16 -23.24
C LEU A 80 14.28 18.83 -23.14
N THR A 81 14.20 20.00 -22.50
CA THR A 81 12.97 20.81 -22.46
C THR A 81 12.56 21.27 -23.86
N CYS A 82 13.52 21.64 -24.71
CA CYS A 82 13.26 21.98 -26.11
C CYS A 82 12.70 20.77 -26.89
N ILE A 83 13.30 19.59 -26.74
CA ILE A 83 12.82 18.35 -27.36
C ILE A 83 11.37 18.04 -26.92
N LYS A 84 11.07 18.17 -25.62
CA LYS A 84 9.72 17.99 -25.09
C LYS A 84 8.73 18.95 -25.75
N ALA A 85 9.04 20.25 -25.75
CA ALA A 85 8.18 21.28 -26.32
C ALA A 85 7.91 21.06 -27.82
N ASP A 86 8.94 20.75 -28.60
CA ASP A 86 8.80 20.43 -30.03
C ASP A 86 7.90 19.22 -30.25
N ARG A 87 8.03 18.18 -29.41
CA ARG A 87 7.21 16.98 -29.53
C ARG A 87 5.75 17.26 -29.22
N GLU A 88 5.49 17.99 -28.15
CA GLU A 88 4.14 18.36 -27.73
C GLU A 88 3.47 19.27 -28.75
N GLU A 89 4.22 20.21 -29.33
CA GLU A 89 3.71 21.07 -30.40
C GLU A 89 3.37 20.29 -31.68
N ASN A 90 4.24 19.35 -32.07
CA ASN A 90 3.95 18.44 -33.17
C ASN A 90 2.76 17.52 -32.88
N ALA A 91 2.56 17.15 -31.62
CA ALA A 91 1.41 16.37 -31.18
C ALA A 91 0.11 17.20 -31.26
N ARG A 92 0.12 18.45 -30.78
CA ARG A 92 -1.01 19.40 -30.90
C ARG A 92 -1.39 19.67 -32.35
N LYS A 93 -0.41 19.84 -33.24
CA LYS A 93 -0.66 20.00 -34.69
C LYS A 93 -1.27 18.77 -35.34
N ALA A 94 -0.92 17.58 -34.86
CA ALA A 94 -1.50 16.31 -35.31
C ALA A 94 -2.89 16.02 -34.70
N GLU A 95 -3.28 16.76 -33.65
CA GLU A 95 -4.54 16.60 -32.89
C GLU A 95 -5.80 17.01 -33.69
N ILE A 96 -5.63 17.61 -34.87
CA ILE A 96 -6.74 17.90 -35.81
C ILE A 96 -7.26 16.61 -36.51
N GLU A 97 -6.56 15.47 -36.45
CA GLU A 97 -6.94 14.24 -37.17
C GLU A 97 -7.13 12.95 -36.32
N VAL A 98 -7.23 13.01 -34.98
CA VAL A 98 -7.26 11.79 -34.16
C VAL A 98 -8.56 11.61 -33.37
N SER A 99 -9.56 10.99 -33.99
CA SER A 99 -10.79 10.46 -33.35
C SER A 99 -10.75 8.94 -33.12
N ALA A 100 -9.57 8.32 -33.11
CA ALA A 100 -9.44 6.86 -33.11
C ALA A 100 -8.32 6.29 -32.20
N LEU A 101 -8.03 6.93 -31.07
CA LEU A 101 -7.28 6.28 -29.98
C LEU A 101 -8.27 5.94 -28.87
N SER A 102 -8.29 4.68 -28.42
CA SER A 102 -9.23 4.22 -27.42
C SER A 102 -8.95 4.85 -26.06
N ASP A 103 -9.98 5.30 -25.35
CA ASP A 103 -9.91 5.87 -23.99
C ASP A 103 -9.13 4.98 -23.00
N SER A 104 -9.13 3.66 -23.26
CA SER A 104 -8.34 2.67 -22.51
C SER A 104 -6.83 2.89 -22.59
N LEU A 105 -6.31 3.37 -23.72
CA LEU A 105 -4.88 3.61 -23.93
C LEU A 105 -4.41 4.84 -23.16
N VAL A 106 -5.25 5.88 -23.15
CA VAL A 106 -5.02 7.11 -22.39
C VAL A 106 -5.03 6.80 -20.90
N ALA A 107 -5.97 5.96 -20.43
CA ALA A 107 -6.03 5.51 -19.05
C ALA A 107 -4.80 4.69 -18.61
N GLU A 108 -4.29 3.80 -19.47
CA GLU A 108 -3.09 2.99 -19.19
C GLU A 108 -1.82 3.87 -19.05
N LEU A 109 -1.66 4.84 -19.95
CA LEU A 109 -0.58 5.83 -19.90
C LEU A 109 -0.68 6.71 -18.65
N GLN A 110 -1.89 7.19 -18.31
CA GLN A 110 -2.11 7.96 -17.09
C GLN A 110 -1.72 7.16 -15.83
N LYS A 111 -2.12 5.88 -15.75
CA LYS A 111 -1.71 4.99 -14.65
C LYS A 111 -0.19 4.83 -14.55
N THR A 112 0.49 4.69 -15.70
CA THR A 112 1.95 4.54 -15.74
C THR A 112 2.66 5.81 -15.29
N MET A 113 2.13 6.98 -15.67
CA MET A 113 2.64 8.27 -15.21
C MET A 113 2.39 8.46 -13.70
N GLU A 114 1.18 8.17 -13.21
CA GLU A 114 0.86 8.24 -11.78
C GLU A 114 1.74 7.31 -10.93
N SER A 115 2.13 6.15 -11.47
CA SER A 115 3.03 5.21 -10.82
C SER A 115 4.45 5.76 -10.62
N GLN A 116 4.92 6.64 -11.51
CA GLN A 116 6.27 7.23 -11.40
C GLN A 116 6.31 8.54 -10.61
N LEU A 117 5.14 9.13 -10.35
CA LEU A 117 4.97 10.39 -9.64
C LEU A 117 4.87 10.24 -8.12
N ARG A 118 4.78 9.01 -7.58
CA ARG A 118 4.59 8.78 -6.15
C ARG A 118 5.87 8.35 -5.46
N THR A 119 6.23 9.10 -4.42
CA THR A 119 7.28 8.81 -3.43
C THR A 119 6.88 7.71 -2.45
N THR A 120 6.22 6.65 -2.92
CA THR A 120 5.91 5.48 -2.10
C THR A 120 6.70 4.31 -2.67
N VAL A 121 7.49 3.64 -1.82
CA VAL A 121 8.34 2.51 -2.21
C VAL A 121 7.45 1.38 -2.71
N TYR A 122 7.24 1.36 -4.02
CA TYR A 122 6.64 0.25 -4.74
C TYR A 122 7.70 -0.86 -4.78
N MET A 123 7.49 -1.92 -4.00
CA MET A 123 8.31 -3.13 -4.11
C MET A 123 7.66 -4.06 -5.13
N ASP A 124 8.20 -4.08 -6.34
CA ASP A 124 7.87 -5.10 -7.34
C ASP A 124 8.55 -6.42 -6.97
N PHE A 125 7.77 -7.46 -6.71
CA PHE A 125 8.28 -8.81 -6.43
C PHE A 125 8.15 -9.77 -7.61
N HIS A 126 7.82 -9.29 -8.82
CA HIS A 126 7.83 -10.15 -9.99
C HIS A 126 9.24 -10.74 -10.22
N GLY A 127 9.37 -12.04 -9.99
CA GLY A 127 10.64 -12.77 -10.10
C GLY A 127 11.48 -12.82 -8.82
N ALA A 128 11.01 -12.28 -7.70
CA ALA A 128 11.71 -12.40 -6.42
C ALA A 128 11.65 -13.84 -5.88
N GLN A 129 12.80 -14.45 -5.61
CA GLN A 129 12.88 -15.71 -4.87
C GLN A 129 12.89 -15.42 -3.37
N LEU A 130 11.71 -15.47 -2.76
CA LEU A 130 11.54 -15.30 -1.32
C LEU A 130 11.74 -16.65 -0.63
N LYS A 131 12.79 -16.77 0.19
CA LYS A 131 13.09 -17.98 0.95
C LYS A 131 12.67 -17.80 2.41
N ALA A 132 11.55 -18.41 2.78
CA ALA A 132 11.12 -18.51 4.17
C ALA A 132 11.81 -19.73 4.77
N GLY A 133 12.90 -19.53 5.53
CA GLY A 133 13.64 -20.64 6.13
C GLY A 133 13.42 -20.70 7.63
N GLY A 134 12.89 -21.82 8.14
CA GLY A 134 13.08 -22.21 9.54
C GLY A 134 14.23 -23.21 9.70
N GLU A 135 14.48 -23.64 10.93
CA GLU A 135 15.56 -24.60 11.25
C GLU A 135 15.26 -25.97 10.61
N GLY A 136 16.22 -26.54 9.88
CA GLY A 136 16.06 -27.84 9.23
C GLY A 136 15.89 -28.97 10.25
N GLY A 137 15.13 -30.02 9.87
CA GLY A 137 14.94 -31.20 10.70
C GLY A 137 16.23 -31.98 10.93
N SER A 138 16.35 -32.66 12.07
CA SER A 138 17.49 -33.51 12.41
C SER A 138 17.42 -34.88 11.73
N HIS A 139 18.57 -35.56 11.60
CA HIS A 139 18.63 -36.91 11.04
C HIS A 139 17.79 -37.89 11.90
N GLY A 140 16.79 -38.53 11.30
CA GLY A 140 15.81 -39.36 12.00
C GLY A 140 14.77 -38.60 12.84
N GLY A 141 14.75 -37.26 12.80
CA GLY A 141 13.83 -36.41 13.55
C GLY A 141 12.65 -35.87 12.73
N ALA A 142 11.74 -35.16 13.40
CA ALA A 142 10.64 -34.44 12.74
C ALA A 142 11.18 -33.33 11.80
N GLY A 143 10.41 -33.02 10.76
CA GLY A 143 10.74 -31.93 9.83
C GLY A 143 10.85 -30.57 10.52
N GLY A 144 11.63 -29.68 9.92
CA GLY A 144 11.86 -28.33 10.44
C GLY A 144 10.61 -27.46 10.50
N GLU A 145 10.56 -26.49 11.42
CA GLU A 145 9.49 -25.48 11.43
C GLU A 145 9.60 -24.55 10.22
N GLY A 146 8.45 -24.06 9.77
CA GLY A 146 8.33 -23.12 8.65
C GLY A 146 8.72 -21.69 8.99
N GLY A 147 9.25 -20.95 8.03
CA GLY A 147 9.45 -19.50 8.16
C GLY A 147 8.21 -18.70 7.74
N ILE A 148 7.99 -17.52 8.32
CA ILE A 148 6.99 -16.55 7.84
C ILE A 148 7.73 -15.38 7.21
N ILE A 149 7.36 -15.01 5.98
CA ILE A 149 7.83 -13.77 5.35
C ILE A 149 6.71 -12.75 5.41
N ASN A 150 6.95 -11.66 6.14
CA ASN A 150 6.08 -10.50 6.15
C ASN A 150 6.56 -9.50 5.10
N ILE A 151 5.76 -9.32 4.05
CA ILE A 151 6.00 -8.28 3.05
C ILE A 151 5.17 -7.07 3.45
N VAL A 152 5.84 -5.97 3.81
CA VAL A 152 5.21 -4.71 4.18
C VAL A 152 5.22 -3.77 2.98
N GLY A 153 4.06 -3.34 2.48
CA GLY A 153 4.02 -2.42 1.34
C GLY A 153 2.67 -2.27 0.63
N VAL A 154 2.76 -1.69 -0.56
CA VAL A 154 1.67 -1.30 -1.46
C VAL A 154 1.57 -2.40 -2.55
N THR A 155 0.46 -3.12 -2.65
CA THR A 155 0.33 -4.19 -3.68
C THR A 155 -0.25 -3.63 -4.98
N PRO A 156 0.28 -3.98 -6.17
CA PRO A 156 -0.10 -3.32 -7.42
C PRO A 156 -1.46 -3.72 -7.98
N ALA A 157 -2.05 -4.82 -7.52
CA ALA A 157 -3.23 -5.41 -8.15
C ALA A 157 -4.03 -6.23 -7.14
N GLY A 158 -4.73 -5.55 -6.22
CA GLY A 158 -5.59 -6.21 -5.25
C GLY A 158 -4.83 -7.03 -4.19
N PHE A 159 -5.60 -7.58 -3.26
CA PHE A 159 -5.09 -8.43 -2.18
C PHE A 159 -4.86 -9.83 -2.75
N HIS A 160 -3.61 -10.25 -2.79
CA HIS A 160 -3.28 -11.64 -3.10
C HIS A 160 -3.52 -12.49 -1.85
N GLU A 161 -4.12 -13.66 -2.03
CA GLU A 161 -4.19 -14.68 -0.98
C GLU A 161 -2.77 -15.00 -0.47
N PRO A 162 -2.62 -15.38 0.81
CA PRO A 162 -1.34 -15.83 1.34
C PRO A 162 -0.71 -16.88 0.42
N ILE A 163 0.55 -16.66 0.05
CA ILE A 163 1.26 -17.59 -0.85
C ILE A 163 1.90 -18.68 0.01
N ASP A 164 1.47 -19.92 -0.19
CA ASP A 164 2.11 -21.09 0.40
C ASP A 164 3.48 -21.31 -0.24
N VAL A 165 4.52 -21.32 0.59
CA VAL A 165 5.89 -21.60 0.21
C VAL A 165 6.17 -23.05 0.58
N HIS A 166 6.06 -23.96 -0.38
CA HIS A 166 6.26 -25.37 -0.09
C HIS A 166 7.65 -25.67 0.49
N GLY A 167 7.66 -26.56 1.49
CA GLY A 167 8.88 -27.09 2.08
C GLY A 167 9.67 -27.96 1.10
N ARG A 168 10.90 -28.32 1.47
CA ARG A 168 11.73 -29.23 0.67
C ARG A 168 11.81 -30.58 1.33
N GLU A 169 11.69 -31.65 0.54
CA GLU A 169 11.95 -33.00 1.01
C GLU A 169 13.42 -33.20 1.40
N GLY A 170 13.67 -34.13 2.32
CA GLY A 170 15.02 -34.51 2.75
C GLY A 170 15.79 -35.14 1.59
N GLN A 171 16.98 -34.63 1.30
CA GLN A 171 17.79 -35.07 0.15
C GLN A 171 18.56 -36.37 0.40
N VAL A 172 18.48 -36.94 1.61
CA VAL A 172 19.20 -38.15 2.01
C VAL A 172 18.26 -39.14 2.69
N PRO A 173 18.47 -40.47 2.55
CA PRO A 173 17.69 -41.47 3.28
C PRO A 173 17.75 -41.21 4.80
N GLY A 174 16.59 -41.03 5.43
CA GLY A 174 16.48 -40.70 6.86
C GLY A 174 16.72 -39.23 7.23
N GLY A 175 16.93 -38.33 6.26
CA GLY A 175 17.02 -36.89 6.51
C GLY A 175 15.64 -36.22 6.57
N GLY A 176 15.39 -35.41 7.60
CA GLY A 176 14.18 -34.57 7.67
C GLY A 176 14.18 -33.48 6.60
N GLY A 177 12.99 -33.21 6.03
CA GLY A 177 12.79 -32.09 5.10
C GLY A 177 12.80 -30.72 5.81
N GLY A 178 12.96 -29.65 5.01
CA GLY A 178 12.76 -28.28 5.47
C GLY A 178 11.28 -27.91 5.43
N GLY A 179 10.75 -27.34 6.51
CA GLY A 179 9.36 -26.89 6.60
C GLY A 179 9.00 -25.86 5.53
N GLY A 180 7.76 -25.92 5.04
CA GLY A 180 7.18 -24.87 4.20
C GLY A 180 6.92 -23.60 4.98
N GLY A 181 6.61 -22.49 4.32
CA GLY A 181 6.35 -21.19 4.93
C GLY A 181 5.14 -20.50 4.34
N LEU A 182 4.75 -19.37 4.93
CA LEU A 182 3.66 -18.55 4.41
C LEU A 182 4.20 -17.14 4.13
N ALA A 183 3.97 -16.65 2.93
CA ALA A 183 4.17 -15.24 2.63
C ALA A 183 2.84 -14.51 2.82
N THR A 184 2.82 -13.54 3.74
CA THR A 184 1.65 -12.71 4.02
C THR A 184 1.98 -11.24 3.80
N TYR A 185 1.06 -10.54 3.15
CA TYR A 185 1.11 -9.09 3.06
C TYR A 185 0.66 -8.50 4.40
N ARG A 186 1.44 -7.54 4.92
CA ARG A 186 1.07 -6.78 6.11
C ARG A 186 1.01 -5.29 5.80
N GLY A 187 0.06 -4.61 6.42
CA GLY A 187 -0.01 -3.17 6.35
C GLY A 187 1.20 -2.49 6.98
N ARG A 188 1.60 -1.35 6.41
CA ARG A 188 2.58 -0.48 7.07
C ARG A 188 1.89 0.31 8.19
N PRO A 189 2.59 0.62 9.28
CA PRO A 189 2.12 1.64 10.21
C PRO A 189 1.93 2.98 9.50
N ALA A 190 0.98 3.77 10.01
CA ALA A 190 0.79 5.15 9.59
C ALA A 190 1.99 5.99 10.03
N ASP A 191 2.25 7.04 9.27
CA ASP A 191 3.22 8.08 9.58
C ASP A 191 2.53 9.44 9.77
N VAL A 192 3.33 10.49 9.97
CA VAL A 192 2.82 11.85 10.16
C VAL A 192 2.17 12.38 8.89
N ASP A 193 2.71 12.01 7.72
CA ASP A 193 2.16 12.43 6.43
C ASP A 193 0.76 11.86 6.22
N ASP A 194 0.49 10.63 6.66
CA ASP A 194 -0.87 10.06 6.62
C ASP A 194 -1.89 10.88 7.41
N LEU A 195 -1.50 11.39 8.60
CA LEU A 195 -2.36 12.26 9.42
C LEU A 195 -2.62 13.60 8.72
N GLU A 196 -1.59 14.21 8.15
CA GLU A 196 -1.72 15.46 7.38
C GLU A 196 -2.58 15.26 6.13
N ASN A 197 -2.53 14.07 5.54
CA ASN A 197 -3.40 13.63 4.44
C ASN A 197 -4.82 13.26 4.90
N GLY A 198 -5.17 13.46 6.17
CA GLY A 198 -6.52 13.30 6.68
C GLY A 198 -6.85 11.92 7.25
N LEU A 199 -5.83 11.13 7.62
CA LEU A 199 -6.05 9.93 8.43
C LEU A 199 -6.61 10.31 9.81
N GLN A 200 -7.81 9.83 10.11
CA GLN A 200 -8.40 9.98 11.44
C GLN A 200 -9.44 8.91 11.75
N ILE A 201 -9.71 8.70 13.03
CA ILE A 201 -10.86 7.91 13.48
C ILE A 201 -11.99 8.87 13.83
N SER A 202 -13.01 8.90 12.98
CA SER A 202 -14.16 9.78 13.15
C SER A 202 -15.19 9.25 14.15
N ALA A 203 -15.24 7.92 14.34
CA ALA A 203 -16.10 7.29 15.34
C ALA A 203 -15.54 5.95 15.81
N ILE A 204 -15.73 5.66 17.10
CA ILE A 204 -15.40 4.38 17.73
C ILE A 204 -16.47 4.03 18.76
N PHE A 205 -17.04 2.83 18.69
CA PHE A 205 -17.99 2.35 19.69
C PHE A 205 -18.10 0.82 19.71
N LEU A 206 -18.44 0.29 20.88
CA LEU A 206 -18.69 -1.13 21.07
C LEU A 206 -20.11 -1.53 20.69
N ALA A 207 -20.27 -2.78 20.25
CA ALA A 207 -21.54 -3.38 19.90
C ALA A 207 -21.55 -4.91 20.06
N ASN A 208 -22.74 -5.49 20.19
CA ASN A 208 -22.93 -6.94 20.21
C ASN A 208 -22.78 -7.51 18.82
N ALA A 209 -23.32 -6.84 17.81
CA ALA A 209 -23.14 -7.22 16.41
C ALA A 209 -23.02 -5.99 15.49
N ILE A 210 -22.18 -6.13 14.47
CA ILE A 210 -21.94 -5.12 13.43
C ILE A 210 -22.08 -5.81 12.08
N GLN A 211 -22.82 -5.20 11.16
CA GLN A 211 -22.86 -5.59 9.75
C GLN A 211 -22.45 -4.41 8.89
N VAL A 212 -21.55 -4.63 7.92
CA VAL A 212 -21.07 -3.60 6.99
C VAL A 212 -21.35 -4.04 5.55
N GLN A 213 -22.18 -3.27 4.84
CA GLN A 213 -22.50 -3.44 3.41
C GLN A 213 -22.66 -2.06 2.76
N GLY A 214 -21.54 -1.33 2.60
CA GLY A 214 -21.52 0.07 2.16
C GLY A 214 -21.97 1.06 3.25
N LEU A 215 -23.07 0.74 3.94
CA LEU A 215 -23.47 1.33 5.23
C LEU A 215 -23.25 0.30 6.34
N PHE A 216 -23.14 0.75 7.58
CA PHE A 216 -23.05 -0.13 8.74
C PHE A 216 -24.35 -0.14 9.54
N SER A 217 -24.69 -1.30 10.10
CA SER A 217 -25.80 -1.50 11.03
C SER A 217 -25.25 -2.06 12.34
N VAL A 218 -25.82 -1.60 13.45
CA VAL A 218 -25.39 -1.92 14.81
C VAL A 218 -26.56 -2.49 15.56
N LEU A 219 -26.37 -3.66 16.19
CA LEU A 219 -27.36 -4.25 17.08
C LEU A 219 -26.79 -4.28 18.49
N GLY A 220 -27.40 -3.47 19.38
CA GLY A 220 -26.96 -3.30 20.77
C GLY A 220 -25.55 -2.74 20.85
N GLY A 221 -25.39 -1.44 21.11
CA GLY A 221 -24.08 -0.81 21.19
C GLY A 221 -24.13 0.58 21.79
N GLY A 222 -22.96 1.18 22.01
CA GLY A 222 -22.83 2.52 22.59
C GLY A 222 -23.20 2.63 24.07
N TRP A 223 -23.06 1.55 24.83
CA TRP A 223 -23.37 1.54 26.26
C TRP A 223 -22.32 2.30 27.06
N ALA A 224 -22.76 2.93 28.15
CA ALA A 224 -21.84 3.49 29.15
C ALA A 224 -21.16 2.39 30.00
N TYR A 225 -21.83 1.24 30.16
CA TYR A 225 -21.34 0.09 30.90
C TYR A 225 -21.83 -1.23 30.29
N TYR A 226 -21.16 -2.32 30.59
CA TYR A 226 -21.54 -3.68 30.19
C TYR A 226 -21.55 -4.61 31.41
N GLU A 227 -22.64 -5.33 31.62
CA GLU A 227 -22.78 -6.24 32.76
C GLU A 227 -22.30 -7.64 32.40
N VAL A 228 -21.53 -8.25 33.29
CA VAL A 228 -21.05 -9.63 33.20
C VAL A 228 -21.60 -10.45 34.37
N PRO A 229 -21.97 -11.72 34.14
CA PRO A 229 -22.66 -12.54 35.14
C PRO A 229 -21.74 -13.04 36.26
N SER A 230 -20.44 -13.15 35.99
CA SER A 230 -19.46 -13.67 36.94
C SER A 230 -18.05 -13.19 36.58
N LEU A 231 -17.09 -13.39 37.49
CA LEU A 231 -15.67 -13.28 37.19
C LEU A 231 -14.99 -14.63 37.49
N PRO A 232 -14.09 -15.12 36.63
CA PRO A 232 -13.81 -14.60 35.29
C PRO A 232 -14.94 -14.89 34.29
N TYR A 233 -15.04 -14.11 33.22
CA TYR A 233 -16.00 -14.33 32.14
C TYR A 233 -15.38 -14.11 30.76
N ASN A 234 -15.60 -15.05 29.83
CA ASN A 234 -15.17 -14.90 28.44
C ASN A 234 -16.25 -14.16 27.67
N LEU A 235 -15.91 -12.99 27.16
CA LEU A 235 -16.81 -12.10 26.47
C LEU A 235 -16.32 -11.86 25.04
N GLN A 236 -17.23 -11.94 24.08
CA GLN A 236 -17.00 -11.54 22.71
C GLN A 236 -17.80 -10.28 22.40
N LEU A 237 -17.09 -9.22 22.00
CA LEU A 237 -17.68 -7.96 21.58
C LEU A 237 -17.14 -7.56 20.22
N ASN A 238 -17.91 -6.71 19.54
CA ASN A 238 -17.48 -6.06 18.32
C ASN A 238 -17.17 -4.59 18.61
N LEU A 239 -16.18 -4.06 17.92
CA LEU A 239 -15.79 -2.65 17.95
C LEU A 239 -15.94 -2.10 16.54
N LEU A 240 -16.80 -1.11 16.35
CA LEU A 240 -16.81 -0.38 15.08
C LEU A 240 -15.77 0.72 15.16
N CYS A 241 -14.90 0.77 14.15
CA CYS A 241 -14.00 1.88 13.91
C CYS A 241 -14.34 2.52 12.56
N VAL A 242 -14.66 3.82 12.55
CA VAL A 242 -14.90 4.57 11.31
C VAL A 242 -13.64 5.35 10.98
N VAL A 243 -12.87 4.81 10.04
CA VAL A 243 -11.59 5.36 9.60
C VAL A 243 -11.85 6.28 8.41
N GLU A 244 -11.33 7.50 8.46
CA GLU A 244 -11.21 8.40 7.32
C GLU A 244 -9.75 8.42 6.90
N THR A 245 -9.46 8.35 5.60
CA THR A 245 -8.07 8.35 5.10
C THR A 245 -7.76 9.50 4.15
N GLY A 246 -8.71 10.43 3.99
CA GLY A 246 -8.55 11.63 3.18
C GLY A 246 -7.91 11.39 1.82
N THR A 247 -6.70 11.93 1.63
CA THR A 247 -5.92 11.91 0.38
C THR A 247 -4.84 10.83 0.34
N ILE A 248 -4.81 9.90 1.32
CA ILE A 248 -3.82 8.82 1.33
C ILE A 248 -3.83 8.07 -0.03
N PRO A 249 -2.65 7.78 -0.60
CA PRO A 249 -2.52 7.07 -1.86
C PRO A 249 -3.36 5.78 -1.94
N ILE A 250 -4.13 5.63 -3.02
CA ILE A 250 -4.75 4.34 -3.38
C ILE A 250 -3.69 3.23 -3.51
N ASN A 251 -4.12 1.98 -3.36
CA ASN A 251 -3.31 0.76 -3.26
C ASN A 251 -2.47 0.65 -1.98
N THR A 252 -2.59 1.59 -1.04
CA THR A 252 -1.94 1.50 0.27
C THR A 252 -2.63 0.47 1.15
N LEU A 253 -1.82 -0.35 1.83
CA LEU A 253 -2.27 -1.19 2.93
C LEU A 253 -1.82 -0.58 4.26
N LEU A 254 -2.78 -0.05 5.02
CA LEU A 254 -2.51 0.65 6.27
C LEU A 254 -2.84 -0.25 7.46
N ARG A 255 -1.89 -0.42 8.37
CA ARG A 255 -2.11 -1.23 9.58
C ARG A 255 -2.82 -0.40 10.64
N ILE A 256 -3.99 -0.85 11.09
CA ILE A 256 -4.71 -0.29 12.24
C ILE A 256 -4.56 -1.25 13.41
N ASP A 257 -3.83 -0.81 14.43
CA ASP A 257 -3.65 -1.55 15.68
C ASP A 257 -4.79 -1.24 16.65
N TYR A 258 -5.21 -2.24 17.41
CA TYR A 258 -6.14 -2.05 18.52
C TYR A 258 -5.74 -2.88 19.72
N SER A 259 -5.88 -2.27 20.90
CA SER A 259 -5.55 -2.91 22.16
C SER A 259 -6.57 -2.57 23.24
N VAL A 260 -6.68 -3.47 24.21
CA VAL A 260 -7.57 -3.30 25.36
C VAL A 260 -6.75 -3.45 26.63
N LYS A 261 -6.87 -2.47 27.51
CA LYS A 261 -6.33 -2.51 28.86
C LYS A 261 -7.46 -2.70 29.87
N ASP A 262 -7.23 -3.56 30.84
CA ASP A 262 -8.14 -3.75 31.96
C ASP A 262 -8.09 -2.57 32.96
N ALA A 263 -8.94 -2.63 33.98
CA ALA A 263 -9.05 -1.59 35.00
C ALA A 263 -7.78 -1.42 35.86
N GLU A 264 -6.90 -2.41 35.87
CA GLU A 264 -5.62 -2.38 36.58
C GLU A 264 -4.47 -1.91 35.67
N GLY A 265 -4.75 -1.70 34.38
CA GLY A 265 -3.80 -1.25 33.37
C GLY A 265 -3.06 -2.37 32.65
N HIS A 266 -3.39 -3.64 32.93
CA HIS A 266 -2.81 -4.78 32.22
C HIS A 266 -3.40 -4.89 30.82
N THR A 267 -2.58 -5.29 29.86
CA THR A 267 -3.03 -5.48 28.48
C THR A 267 -3.80 -6.80 28.36
N ALA A 268 -5.11 -6.70 28.12
CA ALA A 268 -5.99 -7.85 27.94
C ALA A 268 -6.06 -8.35 26.49
N LEU A 269 -5.85 -7.45 25.52
CA LEU A 269 -5.85 -7.79 24.09
C LEU A 269 -4.93 -6.84 23.32
N VAL A 270 -4.21 -7.39 22.34
CA VAL A 270 -3.53 -6.63 21.28
C VAL A 270 -3.79 -7.35 19.96
N SER A 271 -4.20 -6.62 18.94
CA SER A 271 -4.40 -7.15 17.60
C SER A 271 -4.27 -6.01 16.59
N HIS A 272 -4.39 -6.34 15.31
CA HIS A 272 -4.34 -5.39 14.22
C HIS A 272 -5.32 -5.79 13.12
N TYR A 273 -5.65 -4.81 12.29
CA TYR A 273 -6.43 -4.94 11.09
C TYR A 273 -5.73 -4.19 9.97
N ASP A 274 -5.46 -4.88 8.86
CA ASP A 274 -4.85 -4.26 7.71
C ASP A 274 -5.96 -3.69 6.81
N LEU A 275 -6.02 -2.35 6.74
CA LEU A 275 -7.03 -1.57 6.01
C LEU A 275 -6.62 -1.36 4.55
N PRO A 276 -7.39 -1.91 3.59
CA PRO A 276 -7.23 -1.62 2.17
C PRO A 276 -7.66 -0.21 1.78
N ILE A 277 -6.73 0.59 1.25
CA ILE A 277 -7.10 1.85 0.59
C ILE A 277 -7.23 1.57 -0.91
N SER A 278 -8.42 1.11 -1.31
CA SER A 278 -8.75 0.82 -2.71
C SER A 278 -9.28 2.06 -3.44
N GLN A 279 -9.34 1.97 -4.77
CA GLN A 279 -9.88 3.03 -5.61
C GLN A 279 -11.35 3.27 -5.30
N THR A 280 -11.70 4.54 -5.05
CA THR A 280 -13.07 5.00 -4.80
C THR A 280 -13.37 6.24 -5.65
N THR A 281 -14.59 6.34 -6.15
CA THR A 281 -15.09 7.53 -6.86
C THR A 281 -15.61 8.60 -5.89
N ALA A 282 -15.70 8.29 -4.59
CA ALA A 282 -16.18 9.19 -3.56
C ALA A 282 -15.13 10.25 -3.19
N GLN A 283 -15.58 11.49 -3.01
CA GLN A 283 -14.75 12.59 -2.50
C GLN A 283 -14.39 12.41 -1.02
N ILE A 284 -15.32 11.84 -0.23
CA ILE A 284 -15.08 11.46 1.16
C ILE A 284 -14.69 9.99 1.17
N ARG A 285 -13.45 9.71 1.57
CA ARG A 285 -12.97 8.34 1.70
C ARG A 285 -13.08 7.89 3.16
N ARG A 286 -14.07 7.04 3.43
CA ARG A 286 -14.43 6.55 4.75
C ARG A 286 -14.62 5.04 4.72
N TRP A 287 -14.09 4.36 5.74
CA TRP A 287 -14.17 2.93 5.91
C TRP A 287 -14.80 2.59 7.24
N SER A 288 -15.80 1.72 7.22
CA SER A 288 -16.40 1.14 8.42
C SER A 288 -15.73 -0.20 8.68
N VAL A 289 -14.88 -0.24 9.71
CA VAL A 289 -14.05 -1.39 10.04
C VAL A 289 -14.63 -2.08 11.27
N PRO A 290 -15.26 -3.25 11.12
CA PRO A 290 -15.66 -4.07 12.25
C PRO A 290 -14.45 -4.83 12.79
N LEU A 291 -14.13 -4.65 14.07
CA LEU A 291 -13.06 -5.33 14.77
C LEU A 291 -13.64 -6.26 15.83
N PHE A 292 -13.02 -7.43 16.00
CA PHE A 292 -13.49 -8.44 16.95
C PHE A 292 -12.64 -8.43 18.22
N LEU A 293 -13.29 -8.40 19.39
CA LEU A 293 -12.67 -8.40 20.70
C LEU A 293 -13.06 -9.69 21.43
N SER A 294 -12.08 -10.57 21.66
CA SER A 294 -12.23 -11.75 22.52
C SER A 294 -11.55 -11.47 23.84
N LEU A 295 -12.33 -11.12 24.87
CA LEU A 295 -11.84 -10.64 26.16
C LEU A 295 -12.10 -11.67 27.26
N LYS A 296 -11.14 -11.82 28.16
CA LYS A 296 -11.34 -12.53 29.43
C LYS A 296 -11.46 -11.51 30.55
N ILE A 297 -12.69 -11.23 30.97
CA ILE A 297 -13.00 -10.25 32.01
C ILE A 297 -12.66 -10.88 33.37
N ASN A 298 -11.59 -10.40 34.00
CA ASN A 298 -11.11 -10.88 35.30
C ASN A 298 -11.37 -9.90 36.45
N CYS A 299 -11.61 -8.62 36.12
CA CYS A 299 -11.89 -7.55 37.07
C CYS A 299 -12.98 -6.62 36.52
N ILE A 300 -13.79 -6.06 37.42
CA ILE A 300 -14.72 -4.97 37.11
C ILE A 300 -14.01 -3.62 37.10
N GLY A 301 -14.65 -2.61 36.53
CA GLY A 301 -14.15 -1.24 36.46
C GLY A 301 -14.02 -0.75 35.02
N ILE A 302 -13.30 0.36 34.84
CA ILE A 302 -13.16 1.01 33.53
C ILE A 302 -12.04 0.35 32.74
N TRP A 303 -12.39 -0.23 31.62
CA TRP A 303 -11.45 -0.80 30.65
C TRP A 303 -11.28 0.18 29.50
N ARG A 304 -10.05 0.30 29.00
CA ARG A 304 -9.70 1.27 27.95
C ARG A 304 -9.34 0.55 26.66
N ILE A 305 -10.04 0.89 25.60
CA ILE A 305 -9.76 0.47 24.23
C ILE A 305 -8.96 1.58 23.55
N MET A 306 -7.86 1.22 22.91
CA MET A 306 -7.03 2.14 22.16
C MET A 306 -6.94 1.65 20.72
N VAL A 307 -7.17 2.56 19.78
CA VAL A 307 -6.90 2.36 18.36
C VAL A 307 -5.71 3.23 17.99
N SER A 308 -4.73 2.61 17.37
CA SER A 308 -3.47 3.23 16.98
C SER A 308 -3.03 2.72 15.61
N SER A 309 -1.94 3.26 15.09
CA SER A 309 -1.24 2.69 13.95
C SER A 309 0.25 2.79 14.22
N GLY A 310 0.90 1.66 14.49
CA GLY A 310 2.24 1.64 15.07
C GLY A 310 2.28 2.41 16.39
N SER A 311 3.12 3.44 16.45
CA SER A 311 3.26 4.31 17.62
C SER A 311 2.27 5.49 17.64
N LEU A 312 1.49 5.71 16.57
CA LEU A 312 0.57 6.84 16.48
C LEU A 312 -0.77 6.50 17.13
N PRO A 313 -1.16 7.15 18.24
CA PRO A 313 -2.50 6.99 18.80
C PRO A 313 -3.52 7.70 17.92
N LEU A 314 -4.61 7.02 17.56
CA LEU A 314 -5.64 7.58 16.68
C LEU A 314 -6.96 7.83 17.41
N ALA A 315 -7.38 6.91 18.28
CA ALA A 315 -8.57 7.07 19.11
C ALA A 315 -8.51 6.21 20.37
N SER A 316 -9.38 6.53 21.33
CA SER A 316 -9.61 5.69 22.50
C SER A 316 -11.09 5.68 22.86
N HIS A 317 -11.53 4.59 23.50
CA HIS A 317 -12.88 4.42 23.98
C HIS A 317 -12.85 3.67 25.31
N ASP A 318 -13.50 4.22 26.33
CA ASP A 318 -13.57 3.63 27.67
C ASP A 318 -14.93 2.95 27.85
N ILE A 319 -14.94 1.77 28.49
CA ILE A 319 -16.17 1.08 28.88
C ILE A 319 -16.06 0.57 30.32
N GLU A 320 -17.13 0.72 31.10
CA GLU A 320 -17.19 0.18 32.46
C GLU A 320 -17.77 -1.25 32.45
N PHE A 321 -17.04 -2.23 32.97
CA PHE A 321 -17.58 -3.57 33.23
C PHE A 321 -18.09 -3.68 34.67
N ARG A 322 -19.32 -4.20 34.84
CA ARG A 322 -19.97 -4.40 36.13
C ARG A 322 -20.40 -5.85 36.30
N LEU A 323 -20.48 -6.33 37.54
CA LEU A 323 -21.16 -7.59 37.83
C LEU A 323 -22.67 -7.35 37.79
N VAL A 324 -23.41 -8.30 37.21
CA VAL A 324 -24.88 -8.32 37.34
C VAL A 324 -25.22 -8.36 38.82
N GLY A 325 -26.03 -7.41 39.28
CA GLY A 325 -26.50 -7.30 40.66
C GLY A 325 -27.61 -8.28 40.99
#